data_AF-A0A2Z4ITJ3-F1
#
_entry.id   AF-A0A2Z4ITJ3-F1
#
_cell.length_a   1.000
_cell.length_b   1.000
_cell.length_c   1.000
_cell.angle_alpha   90.00
_cell.angle_beta   90.00
_cell.angle_gamma   90.00
#
_symmetry.space_group_name_H-M   'P 1'
#
loop_
_entity.id
_entity.type
_entity.pdbx_description
1 polymer ?
#
loop_
_entity_poly.entity_id
_entity_poly.type
_entity_poly.pdbx_seq_one_letter_code
_entity_poly.pdbx_strand_id
1 'polypeptide(L)'
;MASFEGTSSIHRAAELDGAAEKVASCAADLVDVKVPYDLQHRLAFAVKAIQAAEKAGRAHRSNPLARPLSQVRFALKTGSAQGWLQGALEIMDPANTPSSQRAE
;
A
#
# COMPACT_ATOMS: atom_id res chain seq x y z
N MET A 1 8.98 2.78 8.47
CA MET A 1 8.06 2.92 7.32
C MET A 1 7.82 4.40 7.07
N ALA A 2 7.94 4.85 5.82
CA ALA A 2 7.50 6.19 5.44
C ALA A 2 5.97 6.27 5.60
N SER A 3 5.47 7.15 6.48
CA SER A 3 4.02 7.39 6.54
C SER A 3 3.62 8.29 5.37
N PHE A 4 2.64 7.85 4.58
CA PHE A 4 2.08 8.59 3.46
C PHE A 4 0.71 9.14 3.87
N GLU A 5 0.73 10.08 4.81
CA GLU A 5 -0.47 10.74 5.32
C GLU A 5 -0.79 12.00 4.52
N GLY A 6 -1.99 12.03 3.95
CA GLY A 6 -2.54 13.21 3.27
C GLY A 6 -2.04 13.45 1.84
N THR A 7 -2.63 14.44 1.18
CA THR A 7 -2.39 14.78 -0.24
C THR A 7 -1.01 15.37 -0.51
N SER A 8 -0.39 15.98 0.50
CA SER A 8 0.98 16.51 0.45
C SER A 8 2.04 15.41 0.29
N SER A 9 1.71 14.16 0.65
CA SER A 9 2.63 13.02 0.54
C SER A 9 3.00 12.64 -0.90
N ILE A 10 2.30 13.17 -1.92
CA ILE A 10 2.58 12.85 -3.33
C ILE A 10 4.00 13.20 -3.79
N HIS A 11 4.66 14.14 -3.12
CA HIS A 11 6.06 14.49 -3.42
C HIS A 11 7.00 13.30 -3.19
N ARG A 12 6.63 12.38 -2.29
CA ARG A 12 7.36 11.15 -1.98
C ARG A 12 6.98 9.99 -2.90
N ALA A 13 6.21 10.21 -3.97
CA ALA A 13 5.78 9.14 -4.87
C ALA A 13 6.93 8.31 -5.48
N ALA A 14 8.14 8.88 -5.63
CA ALA A 14 9.33 8.14 -6.07
C ALA A 14 9.74 7.04 -5.07
N GLU A 15 9.44 7.20 -3.80
CA GLU A 15 9.79 6.22 -2.76
C GLU A 15 8.95 4.94 -2.86
N LEU A 16 7.85 4.98 -3.61
CA LEU A 16 7.03 3.80 -3.92
C LEU A 16 7.54 3.03 -5.13
N ASP A 17 8.50 3.56 -5.89
CA ASP A 17 9.01 2.88 -7.09
C ASP A 17 9.59 1.51 -6.69
N GLY A 18 9.02 0.44 -7.28
CA GLY A 18 9.40 -0.94 -6.99
C GLY A 18 8.88 -1.51 -5.67
N ALA A 19 8.05 -0.76 -4.92
CA ALA A 19 7.45 -1.27 -3.69
C ALA A 19 6.43 -2.39 -3.98
N ALA A 20 5.67 -2.28 -5.07
CA ALA A 20 4.73 -3.32 -5.49
C ALA A 20 5.43 -4.64 -5.84
N GLU A 21 6.58 -4.56 -6.50
CA GLU A 21 7.39 -5.73 -6.89
C GLU A 21 7.98 -6.43 -5.68
N LYS A 22 8.46 -5.67 -4.68
CA LYS A 22 8.94 -6.22 -3.41
C LYS A 22 7.83 -6.97 -2.68
N VAL A 23 6.65 -6.37 -2.54
CA VAL A 23 5.50 -7.03 -1.89
C VAL A 23 5.04 -8.26 -2.66
N ALA A 24 5.03 -8.19 -4.00
CA ALA A 24 4.69 -9.35 -4.83
C ALA A 24 5.71 -10.49 -4.70
N SER A 25 7.00 -10.17 -4.65
CA SER A 25 8.06 -11.17 -4.41
C SER A 25 7.91 -11.83 -3.05
N CYS A 26 7.73 -11.05 -1.99
CA CYS A 26 7.49 -11.59 -0.65
C CYS A 26 6.20 -12.41 -0.57
N ALA A 27 5.16 -12.02 -1.32
CA ALA A 27 3.92 -12.79 -1.40
C ALA A 27 4.12 -14.13 -2.15
N ALA A 28 4.98 -14.17 -3.17
CA ALA A 28 5.33 -15.40 -3.88
C ALA A 28 6.07 -16.39 -2.97
N ASP A 29 6.96 -15.91 -2.11
CA ASP A 29 7.64 -16.75 -1.10
C ASP A 29 6.66 -17.39 -0.10
N LEU A 30 5.45 -16.83 0.04
CA LEU A 30 4.40 -17.33 0.92
C LEU A 30 3.40 -18.27 0.22
N VAL A 31 3.52 -18.52 -1.09
CA VAL A 31 2.61 -19.38 -1.86
C VAL A 31 2.74 -20.85 -1.45
N ASP A 32 3.94 -21.28 -1.10
CA ASP A 32 4.23 -22.66 -0.70
C ASP A 32 3.99 -22.94 0.79
N VAL A 33 3.71 -21.89 1.57
CA VAL A 33 3.31 -22.01 2.97
C VAL A 33 1.80 -22.13 3.02
N LYS A 34 1.27 -23.04 3.85
CA LYS A 34 -0.18 -23.19 4.07
C LYS A 34 -0.70 -21.99 4.87
N VAL A 35 -0.81 -20.85 4.20
CA VAL A 35 -1.28 -19.59 4.76
C VAL A 35 -2.81 -19.49 4.66
N PRO A 36 -3.46 -18.71 5.54
CA PRO A 36 -4.87 -18.40 5.40
C PRO A 36 -5.14 -17.76 4.04
N TYR A 37 -6.21 -18.17 3.36
CA TYR A 37 -6.63 -17.63 2.06
C TYR A 37 -6.73 -16.09 2.06
N ASP A 38 -7.09 -15.52 3.22
CA ASP A 38 -7.19 -14.09 3.44
C ASP A 38 -5.85 -13.35 3.32
N LEU A 39 -4.72 -14.01 3.61
CA LEU A 39 -3.39 -13.38 3.56
C LEU A 39 -2.97 -13.07 2.12
N GLN A 40 -3.09 -14.06 1.22
CA GLN A 40 -2.74 -13.89 -0.19
C GLN A 40 -3.62 -12.83 -0.87
N HIS A 41 -4.92 -12.79 -0.52
CA HIS A 41 -5.83 -11.76 -1.01
C HIS A 41 -5.45 -10.36 -0.53
N ARG A 42 -5.15 -10.21 0.77
CA ARG A 42 -4.72 -8.93 1.34
C ARG A 42 -3.43 -8.44 0.69
N LEU A 43 -2.44 -9.32 0.49
CA LEU A 43 -1.20 -8.97 -0.22
C LEU A 43 -1.46 -8.59 -1.68
N ALA A 44 -2.32 -9.32 -2.40
CA ALA A 44 -2.69 -8.96 -3.76
C ALA A 44 -3.39 -7.59 -3.85
N PHE A 45 -4.27 -7.26 -2.89
CA PHE A 45 -4.89 -5.95 -2.81
C PHE A 45 -3.89 -4.84 -2.43
N ALA A 46 -2.93 -5.13 -1.56
CA ALA A 46 -1.83 -4.22 -1.25
C ALA A 46 -1.01 -3.88 -2.50
N VAL A 47 -0.60 -4.89 -3.27
CA VAL A 47 0.13 -4.70 -4.54
C VAL A 47 -0.66 -3.82 -5.51
N LYS A 48 -1.94 -4.12 -5.72
CA LYS A 48 -2.82 -3.31 -6.59
C LYS A 48 -2.94 -1.87 -6.12
N ALA A 49 -3.03 -1.65 -4.80
CA ALA A 49 -3.12 -0.32 -4.22
C ALA A 49 -1.81 0.47 -4.42
N ILE A 50 -0.64 -0.16 -4.22
CA ILE A 50 0.68 0.45 -4.44
C ILE A 50 0.85 0.85 -5.91
N GLN A 51 0.56 -0.07 -6.85
CA GLN A 51 0.64 0.23 -8.29
C GLN A 51 -0.28 1.39 -8.71
N ALA A 52 -1.46 1.49 -8.10
CA ALA A 52 -2.38 2.59 -8.36
C ALA A 52 -1.85 3.92 -7.77
N ALA A 53 -1.18 3.89 -6.61
CA ALA A 53 -0.52 5.06 -6.03
C ALA A 53 0.65 5.52 -6.90
N GLU A 54 1.50 4.63 -7.37
CA GLU A 54 2.58 4.96 -8.31
C GLU A 54 2.03 5.60 -9.59
N LYS A 55 0.96 5.04 -10.17
CA LYS A 55 0.30 5.60 -11.35
C LYS A 55 -0.21 7.02 -11.09
N ALA A 56 -0.76 7.28 -9.89
CA ALA A 56 -1.19 8.61 -9.49
C ALA A 56 0.00 9.58 -9.37
N GLY A 57 1.12 9.13 -8.78
CA GLY A 57 2.37 9.91 -8.71
C GLY A 57 2.92 10.25 -10.10
N ARG A 58 2.94 9.29 -11.02
CA ARG A 58 3.34 9.51 -12.42
C ARG A 58 2.43 10.54 -13.11
N ALA A 59 1.12 10.42 -12.93
CA ALA A 59 0.13 11.35 -13.50
C ALA A 59 0.26 12.78 -12.94
N HIS A 60 0.61 12.94 -11.66
CA HIS A 60 0.87 14.25 -11.06
C HIS A 60 2.05 14.98 -11.70
N ARG A 61 3.10 14.23 -12.05
CA ARG A 61 4.30 14.76 -12.73
C ARG A 61 4.01 15.09 -14.19
N SER A 62 3.26 14.25 -14.90
CA SER A 62 3.04 14.40 -16.34
C SER A 62 1.89 15.34 -16.73
N ASN A 63 0.89 15.53 -15.85
CA ASN A 63 -0.29 16.34 -16.17
C ASN A 63 -0.61 17.35 -15.04
N PRO A 64 -0.24 18.64 -15.23
CA PRO A 64 -0.53 19.71 -14.27
C PRO A 64 -2.03 19.89 -13.96
N LEU A 65 -2.91 19.70 -14.94
CA LEU A 65 -4.36 19.87 -14.78
C LEU A 65 -5.00 18.73 -13.97
N ALA A 66 -4.35 17.57 -13.91
CA ALA A 66 -4.80 16.43 -13.11
C ALA A 66 -4.25 16.43 -11.68
N ARG A 67 -3.46 17.44 -11.28
CA ARG A 67 -2.73 17.45 -10.00
C ARG A 67 -3.61 17.25 -8.76
N PRO A 68 -4.71 18.00 -8.57
CA PRO A 68 -5.56 17.82 -7.39
C PRO A 68 -6.13 16.39 -7.31
N LEU A 69 -6.59 15.86 -8.44
CA LEU A 69 -7.14 14.52 -8.51
C LEU A 69 -6.08 13.44 -8.27
N SER A 70 -4.89 13.61 -8.83
CA SER A 70 -3.77 12.69 -8.63
C SER A 70 -3.25 12.69 -7.18
N GLN A 71 -3.26 13.85 -6.50
CA GLN A 71 -2.95 13.97 -5.07
C GLN A 71 -3.92 13.18 -4.19
N VAL A 72 -5.23 13.38 -4.40
CA VAL A 72 -6.26 12.65 -3.66
C VAL A 72 -6.16 11.14 -3.93
N ARG A 73 -6.00 10.75 -5.20
CA ARG A 73 -5.84 9.34 -5.58
C ARG A 73 -4.59 8.72 -4.96
N PHE A 74 -3.48 9.45 -4.94
CA PHE A 74 -2.25 9.00 -4.31
C PHE A 74 -2.48 8.70 -2.82
N ALA A 75 -2.96 9.68 -2.06
CA ALA A 75 -3.20 9.54 -0.62
C ALA A 75 -4.19 8.40 -0.28
N LEU A 76 -5.27 8.27 -1.06
CA LEU A 76 -6.24 7.20 -0.86
C LEU A 76 -5.61 5.82 -1.11
N LYS A 77 -4.80 5.70 -2.17
CA LYS A 77 -4.21 4.41 -2.56
C LYS A 77 -3.06 4.01 -1.64
N THR A 78 -2.24 4.95 -1.17
CA THR A 78 -1.22 4.67 -0.15
C THR A 78 -1.85 4.26 1.18
N GLY A 79 -2.90 4.94 1.64
CA GLY A 79 -3.65 4.56 2.84
C GLY A 79 -4.31 3.17 2.70
N SER A 80 -4.89 2.87 1.54
CA SER A 80 -5.44 1.54 1.25
C SER A 80 -4.35 0.46 1.31
N ALA A 81 -3.19 0.70 0.68
CA ALA A 81 -2.06 -0.22 0.70
C ALA A 81 -1.58 -0.49 2.12
N GLN A 82 -1.45 0.55 2.94
CA GLN A 82 -1.05 0.43 4.34
C GLN A 82 -2.04 -0.41 5.15
N GLY A 83 -3.35 -0.19 4.97
CA GLY A 83 -4.38 -1.00 5.64
C GLY A 83 -4.32 -2.48 5.25
N TRP A 84 -4.13 -2.78 3.96
CA TRP A 84 -3.97 -4.17 3.51
C TRP A 84 -2.70 -4.84 4.05
N LEU A 85 -1.58 -4.11 4.07
CA LEU A 85 -0.32 -4.61 4.64
C LEU A 85 -0.41 -4.81 6.14
N GLN A 86 -1.02 -3.88 6.88
CA GLN A 86 -1.23 -4.03 8.31
C GLN A 86 -2.12 -5.24 8.61
N GLY A 87 -3.22 -5.40 7.86
CA GLY A 87 -4.07 -6.58 7.99
C GLY A 87 -3.36 -7.89 7.60
N ALA A 88 -2.38 -7.86 6.71
CA ALA A 88 -1.55 -9.03 6.41
C ALA A 88 -0.57 -9.34 7.55
N LEU A 89 0.04 -8.30 8.14
CA LEU A 89 0.93 -8.42 9.29
C LEU A 89 0.21 -8.93 10.54
N GLU A 90 -1.00 -8.46 10.81
CA GLU A 90 -1.82 -8.95 11.94
C GLU A 90 -2.12 -10.46 11.83
N ILE A 91 -2.23 -11.00 10.60
CA ILE A 91 -2.42 -12.44 10.37
C ILE A 91 -1.11 -13.22 10.57
N MET A 92 0.01 -12.66 10.12
CA MET A 92 1.31 -13.32 10.19
C MET A 92 1.95 -13.28 11.58
N ASP A 93 1.77 -12.16 12.29
CA ASP A 93 2.34 -11.91 13.61
C ASP A 93 1.34 -11.13 14.50
N PRO A 94 0.31 -11.81 15.02
CA PRO A 94 -0.68 -11.18 15.90
C PRO A 94 -0.09 -10.74 17.25
N ALA A 95 1.09 -11.23 17.65
CA ALA A 95 1.71 -10.93 18.93
C ALA A 95 2.53 -9.63 18.91
N ASN A 96 3.14 -9.27 17.77
CA ASN A 96 3.94 -8.05 17.64
C ASN A 96 3.30 -6.95 16.78
N THR A 97 2.11 -7.17 16.22
CA THR A 97 1.42 -6.12 15.46
C THR A 97 0.52 -5.32 16.42
N PRO A 98 0.78 -4.01 16.66
CA PRO A 98 -0.16 -3.20 17.41
C PRO A 98 -1.47 -3.19 16.64
N SER A 99 -2.50 -3.80 17.25
CA SER A 99 -3.85 -3.80 16.70
C SER A 99 -4.24 -2.35 16.44
N SER A 100 -4.73 -2.07 15.24
CA SER A 100 -5.30 -0.76 14.93
C SER A 100 -6.61 -0.60 15.71
N GLN A 101 -6.53 -0.48 17.04
CA GLN A 101 -7.64 0.01 17.84
C GLN A 101 -7.86 1.46 17.42
N ARG A 102 -8.83 1.65 16.52
CA ARG A 102 -9.54 2.91 16.43
C ARG A 102 -10.07 3.19 17.83
N ALA A 103 -9.50 4.19 18.47
CA ALA A 103 -10.09 4.81 19.63
C ALA A 103 -11.38 5.52 19.17
N GLU A 104 -12.50 4.80 19.24
CA GLU A 104 -13.86 5.36 19.39
C GLU A 104 -14.68 4.42 20.26
#